data_AF-A0A7S3E375-F1
#
_entry.id   AF-A0A7S3E375-F1
#
_cell.length_a   1.000
_cell.length_b   1.000
_cell.length_c   1.000
_cell.angle_alpha   90.00
_cell.angle_beta   90.00
_cell.angle_gamma   90.00
#
_symmetry.space_group_name_H-M   'P 1'
#
loop_
_entity.id
_entity.type
_entity.pdbx_description
1 polymer ?
#
loop_
_entity_poly.entity_id
_entity_poly.type
_entity_poly.pdbx_seq_one_letter_code
_entity_poly.pdbx_strand_id
1 'polypeptide(L)'
;VEALRTDIESMIFVLTETLAQDEDMANMSLTWIDQNQGLRPSFEDHLEVEAILETNRREVQQIGRILVEINERIDDTREVLNISLDSQRNRILTLNLQTSLLTLSLTAIAVPAGILGMNIPLGLEDDPNAFATVIRAMGLVGICMYIIPVSYLYYGFFRTSKNRVKEVVALQNLVHDMDVIEKTFYKMASKGEISKREFQTAMEEATGRRISDDEMELICKAFDNDGDDQLQLETYRRIIEHAISSKKKNV
;
A
#
# COMPACT_ATOMS: atom_id res chain seq x y z
N VAL A 1 -0.27 -2.21 25.65
CA VAL A 1 -1.41 -2.89 24.97
C VAL A 1 -1.48 -4.34 25.40
N GLU A 2 -0.39 -5.12 25.26
CA GLU A 2 -0.31 -6.51 25.78
C GLU A 2 -0.80 -6.65 27.23
N ALA A 3 -0.28 -5.83 28.15
CA ALA A 3 -0.67 -5.89 29.56
C ALA A 3 -2.17 -5.64 29.78
N LEU A 4 -2.71 -4.60 29.12
CA LEU A 4 -4.14 -4.27 29.21
C LEU A 4 -5.02 -5.38 28.61
N ARG A 5 -4.55 -6.05 27.55
CA ARG A 5 -5.24 -7.19 26.95
C ARG A 5 -5.26 -8.38 27.93
N THR A 6 -4.12 -8.70 28.53
CA THR A 6 -4.02 -9.75 29.56
C THR A 6 -4.95 -9.46 30.75
N ASP A 7 -5.02 -8.20 31.19
CA ASP A 7 -5.91 -7.80 32.28
C ASP A 7 -7.39 -7.95 31.91
N ILE A 8 -7.79 -7.56 30.69
CA ILE A 8 -9.16 -7.75 30.17
C ILE A 8 -9.51 -9.24 30.06
N GLU A 9 -8.61 -10.06 29.50
CA GLU A 9 -8.80 -11.51 29.40
C GLU A 9 -8.94 -12.14 30.79
N SER A 10 -8.16 -11.70 31.78
CA SER A 10 -8.26 -12.14 33.17
C SER A 10 -9.59 -11.73 33.82
N MET A 11 -10.05 -10.50 33.60
CA MET A 11 -11.35 -10.05 34.11
C MET A 11 -12.52 -10.81 33.49
N ILE A 12 -12.47 -11.05 32.16
CA ILE A 12 -13.50 -11.85 31.47
C ILE A 12 -13.50 -13.26 32.04
N PHE A 13 -12.33 -13.85 32.27
CA PHE A 13 -12.21 -15.19 32.86
C PHE A 13 -12.87 -15.26 34.25
N VAL A 14 -12.51 -14.34 35.16
CA VAL A 14 -13.10 -14.31 36.52
C VAL A 14 -14.61 -14.09 36.46
N LEU A 15 -15.10 -13.13 35.66
CA LEU A 15 -16.54 -12.89 35.51
C LEU A 15 -17.29 -14.10 34.93
N THR A 16 -16.66 -14.82 33.99
CA THR A 16 -17.25 -16.02 33.38
C THR A 16 -17.28 -17.18 34.37
N GLU A 17 -16.22 -17.36 35.16
CA GLU A 17 -16.16 -18.39 36.20
C GLU A 17 -17.20 -18.13 37.30
N THR A 18 -17.31 -16.88 37.77
CA THR A 18 -18.32 -16.49 38.77
C THR A 18 -19.74 -16.68 38.25
N LEU A 19 -20.01 -16.31 36.98
CA LEU A 19 -21.33 -16.54 36.36
C LEU A 19 -21.65 -18.02 36.15
N ALA A 20 -20.65 -18.92 36.18
CA ALA A 20 -20.86 -20.36 36.04
C ALA A 20 -21.21 -21.06 37.38
N GLN A 21 -21.04 -20.38 38.51
CA GLN A 21 -21.25 -20.93 39.85
C GLN A 21 -22.41 -20.23 40.57
N ASP A 22 -23.60 -20.83 40.51
CA ASP A 22 -24.81 -20.28 41.14
C ASP A 22 -24.67 -20.10 42.67
N GLU A 23 -23.88 -20.96 43.34
CA GLU A 23 -23.60 -20.85 44.78
C GLU A 23 -22.78 -19.59 45.10
N ASP A 24 -21.80 -19.24 44.26
CA ASP A 24 -20.99 -18.03 44.42
C ASP A 24 -21.85 -16.79 44.21
N MET A 25 -22.72 -16.77 43.19
CA MET A 25 -23.64 -15.66 42.94
C MET A 25 -24.66 -15.49 44.08
N ALA A 26 -25.22 -16.59 44.60
CA ALA A 26 -26.12 -16.54 45.75
C ALA A 26 -25.43 -15.97 47.00
N ASN A 27 -24.18 -16.33 47.23
CA ASN A 27 -23.39 -15.82 48.35
C ASN A 27 -23.03 -14.32 48.25
N MET A 28 -23.24 -13.68 47.09
CA MET A 28 -23.05 -12.23 46.93
C MET A 28 -24.22 -11.40 47.51
N SER A 29 -25.37 -12.01 47.80
CA SER A 29 -26.53 -11.35 48.39
C SER A 29 -26.36 -11.14 49.91
N LEU A 30 -25.33 -10.37 50.29
CA LEU A 30 -24.93 -10.14 51.69
C LEU A 30 -26.02 -9.48 52.54
N THR A 31 -26.81 -8.58 51.95
CA THR A 31 -27.93 -7.91 52.63
C THR A 31 -29.02 -8.90 53.03
N TRP A 32 -29.26 -9.93 52.21
CA TRP A 32 -30.23 -10.98 52.51
C TRP A 32 -29.70 -11.93 53.58
N ILE A 33 -28.41 -12.28 53.51
CA ILE A 33 -27.72 -13.17 54.46
C ILE A 33 -27.70 -12.55 55.87
N ASP A 34 -27.47 -11.24 55.97
CA ASP A 34 -27.51 -10.51 57.26
C ASP A 34 -28.89 -10.57 57.91
N GLN A 35 -29.96 -10.53 57.11
CA GLN A 35 -31.35 -10.59 57.58
C GLN A 35 -31.83 -12.02 57.89
N ASN A 36 -31.21 -13.04 57.28
CA ASN A 36 -31.65 -14.45 57.36
C ASN A 36 -30.50 -15.36 57.83
N GLN A 37 -30.00 -15.11 59.04
CA GLN A 37 -28.86 -15.84 59.61
C GLN A 37 -29.12 -17.36 59.68
N GLY A 38 -28.22 -18.15 59.08
CA GLY A 38 -28.26 -19.61 59.08
C GLY A 38 -29.06 -20.25 57.94
N LEU A 39 -29.68 -19.45 57.08
CA LEU A 39 -30.36 -19.91 55.86
C LEU A 39 -29.49 -19.62 54.63
N ARG A 40 -29.65 -20.42 53.57
CA ARG A 40 -29.02 -20.16 52.27
C ARG A 40 -29.99 -19.39 51.37
N PRO A 41 -29.51 -18.37 50.62
CA PRO A 41 -30.34 -17.64 49.65
C PRO A 41 -30.98 -18.59 48.64
N SER A 42 -32.18 -18.23 48.16
CA SER A 42 -32.87 -19.03 47.15
C SER A 42 -32.22 -18.86 45.79
N PHE A 43 -32.45 -19.81 44.88
CA PHE A 43 -32.01 -19.74 43.47
C PHE A 43 -32.60 -18.51 42.73
N GLU A 44 -33.74 -17.97 43.18
CA GLU A 44 -34.29 -16.74 42.60
C GLU A 44 -33.52 -15.47 43.01
N ASP A 45 -32.79 -15.49 44.14
CA ASP A 45 -32.09 -14.31 44.67
C ASP A 45 -30.78 -14.00 43.92
N HIS A 46 -30.25 -14.94 43.12
CA HIS A 46 -29.06 -14.69 42.30
C HIS A 46 -29.38 -14.09 40.93
N LEU A 47 -30.65 -14.00 40.52
CA LEU A 47 -31.04 -13.52 39.19
C LEU A 47 -30.65 -12.05 38.96
N GLU A 48 -30.75 -11.21 40.00
CA GLU A 48 -30.33 -9.81 39.95
C GLU A 48 -28.80 -9.68 39.84
N VAL A 49 -28.07 -10.47 40.62
CA VAL A 49 -26.60 -10.54 40.59
C VAL A 49 -26.11 -11.01 39.22
N GLU A 50 -26.74 -12.07 38.68
CA GLU A 50 -26.46 -12.61 37.35
C GLU A 50 -26.66 -11.54 36.26
N ALA A 51 -27.78 -10.81 36.29
CA ALA A 51 -28.05 -9.75 35.30
C ALA A 51 -27.01 -8.62 35.32
N ILE A 52 -26.55 -8.22 36.51
CA ILE A 52 -25.50 -7.20 36.69
C ILE A 52 -24.16 -7.74 36.20
N LEU A 53 -23.76 -8.93 36.63
CA LEU A 53 -22.49 -9.56 36.23
C LEU A 53 -22.44 -9.83 34.72
N GLU A 54 -23.55 -10.25 34.12
CA GLU A 54 -23.69 -10.45 32.68
C GLU A 54 -23.53 -9.14 31.91
N THR A 55 -24.14 -8.06 32.40
CA THR A 55 -23.99 -6.73 31.80
C THR A 55 -22.55 -6.23 31.88
N ASN A 56 -21.90 -6.36 33.05
CA ASN A 56 -20.50 -6.01 33.24
C ASN A 56 -19.58 -6.87 32.36
N ARG A 57 -19.81 -8.17 32.26
CA ARG A 57 -19.04 -9.07 31.38
C ARG A 57 -19.14 -8.63 29.93
N ARG A 58 -20.33 -8.28 29.45
CA ARG A 58 -20.54 -7.76 28.07
C ARG A 58 -19.79 -6.46 27.84
N GLU A 59 -19.79 -5.54 28.81
CA GLU A 59 -19.06 -4.28 28.73
C GLU A 59 -17.54 -4.52 28.65
N VAL A 60 -16.99 -5.36 29.52
CA VAL A 60 -15.56 -5.73 29.49
C VAL A 60 -15.18 -6.39 28.16
N GLN A 61 -16.03 -7.27 27.62
CA GLN A 61 -15.84 -7.86 26.29
C GLN A 61 -15.88 -6.82 25.16
N GLN A 62 -16.72 -5.79 25.28
CA GLN A 62 -16.77 -4.70 24.32
C GLN A 62 -15.49 -3.86 24.39
N ILE A 63 -15.01 -3.54 25.59
CA ILE A 63 -13.74 -2.82 25.79
C ILE A 63 -12.58 -3.62 25.18
N GLY A 64 -12.55 -4.94 25.38
CA GLY A 64 -11.55 -5.82 24.77
C GLY A 64 -11.55 -5.76 23.24
N ARG A 65 -12.73 -5.76 22.62
CA ARG A 65 -12.87 -5.63 21.16
C ARG A 65 -12.40 -4.26 20.66
N ILE A 66 -12.77 -3.18 21.35
CA ILE A 66 -12.32 -1.82 21.00
C ILE A 66 -10.79 -1.71 21.13
N LEU A 67 -10.19 -2.34 22.13
CA LEU A 67 -8.73 -2.33 22.30
C LEU A 67 -8.02 -3.01 21.12
N VAL A 68 -8.53 -4.14 20.65
CA VAL A 68 -8.00 -4.83 19.46
C VAL A 68 -8.13 -3.95 18.22
N GLU A 69 -9.31 -3.36 18.00
CA GLU A 69 -9.56 -2.45 16.88
C GLU A 69 -8.62 -1.22 16.90
N ILE A 70 -8.39 -0.63 18.08
CA ILE A 70 -7.45 0.48 18.22
C ILE A 70 -6.03 0.02 17.89
N ASN A 71 -5.62 -1.17 18.33
CA ASN A 71 -4.29 -1.67 18.04
C ASN A 71 -4.08 -1.91 16.54
N GLU A 72 -5.05 -2.50 15.86
CA GLU A 72 -5.07 -2.66 14.40
C GLU A 72 -4.98 -1.29 13.71
N ARG A 73 -5.80 -0.31 14.11
CA ARG A 73 -5.74 1.06 13.56
C ARG A 73 -4.37 1.73 13.77
N ILE A 74 -3.69 1.48 14.90
CA ILE A 74 -2.35 2.01 15.12
C ILE A 74 -1.36 1.33 14.17
N ASP A 75 -1.46 0.02 13.98
CA ASP A 75 -0.60 -0.73 13.06
C ASP A 75 -0.81 -0.27 11.60
N ASP A 76 -2.06 -0.08 11.18
CA ASP A 76 -2.39 0.49 9.85
C ASP A 76 -1.79 1.89 9.70
N THR A 77 -1.91 2.73 10.73
CA THR A 77 -1.32 4.07 10.72
C THR A 77 0.21 4.02 10.65
N ARG A 78 0.85 3.06 11.33
CA ARG A 78 2.31 2.85 11.25
C ARG A 78 2.72 2.46 9.84
N GLU A 79 1.96 1.61 9.16
CA GLU A 79 2.22 1.26 7.76
C GLU A 79 2.14 2.48 6.84
N VAL A 80 1.08 3.28 6.97
CA VAL A 80 0.92 4.54 6.21
C VAL A 80 2.07 5.52 6.50
N LEU A 81 2.48 5.66 7.76
CA LEU A 81 3.61 6.51 8.15
C LEU A 81 4.92 6.01 7.54
N ASN A 82 5.15 4.69 7.52
CA ASN A 82 6.35 4.12 6.90
C ASN A 82 6.40 4.40 5.39
N ILE A 83 5.27 4.23 4.68
CA ILE A 83 5.18 4.56 3.26
C ILE A 83 5.46 6.05 3.03
N SER A 84 4.90 6.93 3.87
CA SER A 84 5.12 8.38 3.79
C SER A 84 6.58 8.75 4.06
N LEU A 85 7.21 8.15 5.07
CA LEU A 85 8.62 8.37 5.40
C LEU A 85 9.54 7.91 4.26
N ASP A 86 9.26 6.76 3.65
CA ASP A 86 10.04 6.29 2.50
C ASP A 86 9.86 7.19 1.27
N SER A 87 8.64 7.70 1.05
CA SER A 87 8.42 8.74 0.03
C SER A 87 9.21 10.02 0.33
N GLN A 88 9.27 10.45 1.59
CA GLN A 88 10.05 11.62 1.99
C GLN A 88 11.56 11.39 1.81
N ARG A 89 12.07 10.22 2.19
CA ARG A 89 13.47 9.83 1.96
C ARG A 89 13.82 9.85 0.48
N ASN A 90 12.95 9.28 -0.37
CA ASN A 90 13.14 9.29 -1.83
C ASN A 90 13.13 10.72 -2.39
N ARG A 91 12.27 11.60 -1.87
CA ARG A 91 12.25 13.03 -2.23
C ARG A 91 13.54 13.73 -1.82
N ILE A 92 14.03 13.50 -0.60
CA ILE A 92 15.29 14.08 -0.11
C ILE A 92 16.47 13.60 -0.96
N LEU A 93 16.55 12.32 -1.29
CA LEU A 93 17.62 11.77 -2.13
C LEU A 93 17.63 12.43 -3.52
N THR A 94 16.44 12.59 -4.11
CA THR A 94 16.29 13.27 -5.41
C THR A 94 16.76 14.72 -5.36
N LEU A 95 16.38 15.46 -4.31
CA LEU A 95 16.82 16.84 -4.11
C LEU A 95 18.33 16.94 -3.87
N ASN A 96 18.91 16.00 -3.12
CA ASN A 96 20.35 15.95 -2.88
C ASN A 96 21.13 15.72 -4.19
N LEU A 97 20.64 14.81 -5.04
CA LEU A 97 21.20 14.59 -6.38
C LEU A 97 21.12 15.84 -7.25
N GLN A 98 19.96 16.51 -7.29
CA GLN A 98 19.80 17.76 -8.05
C GLN A 98 20.74 18.87 -7.54
N THR A 99 20.88 19.01 -6.23
CA THR A 99 21.76 20.01 -5.60
C THR A 99 23.23 19.71 -5.89
N SER A 100 23.62 18.43 -5.88
CA SER A 100 24.96 17.98 -6.24
C SER A 100 25.28 18.27 -7.71
N LEU A 101 24.34 18.00 -8.63
CA LEU A 101 24.48 18.33 -10.05
C LEU A 101 24.56 19.84 -10.30
N LEU A 102 23.75 20.64 -9.59
CA LEU A 102 23.82 22.10 -9.64
C LEU A 102 25.20 22.59 -9.20
N THR A 103 25.69 22.09 -8.06
CA THR A 103 26.99 22.48 -7.52
C THR A 103 28.11 22.12 -8.49
N LEU A 104 28.08 20.90 -9.05
CA LEU A 104 29.05 20.45 -10.04
C LEU A 104 29.07 21.34 -11.28
N SER A 105 27.89 21.71 -11.80
CA SER A 105 27.79 22.62 -12.96
C SER A 105 28.34 24.01 -12.64
N LEU A 106 28.09 24.53 -11.44
CA LEU A 106 28.59 25.83 -11.01
C LEU A 106 30.11 25.80 -10.81
N THR A 107 30.65 24.73 -10.23
CA THR A 107 32.11 24.53 -10.09
C THR A 107 32.80 24.46 -11.45
N ALA A 108 32.20 23.80 -12.44
CA ALA A 108 32.75 23.73 -13.80
C ALA A 108 32.83 25.10 -14.49
N ILE A 109 31.93 26.04 -14.17
CA ILE A 109 32.00 27.43 -14.62
C ILE A 109 33.02 28.22 -13.79
N ALA A 110 33.01 28.03 -12.46
CA ALA A 110 33.79 28.84 -11.53
C ALA A 110 35.31 28.62 -11.65
N VAL A 111 35.77 27.39 -11.91
CA VAL A 111 37.22 27.08 -12.03
C VAL A 111 37.90 27.87 -13.16
N PRO A 112 37.45 27.78 -14.43
CA PRO A 112 38.02 28.58 -15.51
C PRO A 112 37.81 30.07 -15.30
N ALA A 113 36.68 30.50 -14.70
CA ALA A 113 36.45 31.93 -14.40
C ALA A 113 37.47 32.45 -13.40
N GLY A 114 37.81 31.65 -12.39
CA GLY A 114 38.86 31.95 -11.42
C GLY A 114 40.23 32.07 -12.08
N ILE A 115 40.61 31.12 -12.93
CA ILE A 115 41.90 31.14 -13.66
C ILE A 115 42.01 32.39 -14.54
N LEU A 116 40.95 32.74 -15.27
CA LEU A 116 40.90 33.93 -16.13
C LEU A 116 40.82 35.25 -15.34
N GLY A 117 40.36 35.20 -14.10
CA GLY A 117 40.37 36.33 -13.17
C GLY A 117 41.71 36.57 -12.48
N MET A 118 42.69 35.67 -12.66
CA MET A 118 44.04 35.85 -12.12
C MET A 118 44.87 36.77 -13.01
N ASN A 119 45.77 37.54 -12.40
CA ASN A 119 46.73 38.42 -13.09
C ASN A 119 47.87 37.62 -13.76
N ILE A 120 47.51 36.64 -14.61
CA ILE A 120 48.43 35.80 -15.39
C ILE A 120 48.18 36.11 -16.86
N PRO A 121 49.19 36.55 -17.63
CA PRO A 121 49.00 36.91 -19.02
C PRO A 121 48.64 35.67 -19.85
N LEU A 122 47.40 35.62 -20.35
CA LEU A 122 46.85 34.49 -21.10
C LEU A 122 46.86 34.69 -22.62
N GLY A 123 47.33 35.86 -23.11
CA GLY A 123 47.37 36.19 -24.55
C GLY A 123 46.01 36.32 -25.22
N LEU A 124 44.91 36.21 -24.45
CA LEU A 124 43.53 36.39 -24.85
C LEU A 124 43.03 37.83 -24.60
N GLU A 125 43.85 38.67 -23.99
CA GLU A 125 43.51 40.04 -23.54
C GLU A 125 43.55 41.08 -24.66
N ASP A 126 44.28 40.80 -25.76
CA ASP A 126 44.49 41.74 -26.87
C ASP A 126 43.28 41.86 -27.81
N ASP A 127 42.30 40.94 -27.74
CA ASP A 127 41.09 40.93 -28.58
C ASP A 127 39.87 41.49 -27.80
N PRO A 128 39.23 42.58 -28.28
CA PRO A 128 38.03 43.17 -27.65
C PRO A 128 36.85 42.20 -27.50
N ASN A 129 36.77 41.13 -28.30
CA ASN A 129 35.68 40.16 -28.28
C ASN A 129 35.97 38.88 -27.49
N ALA A 130 37.21 38.67 -27.02
CA ALA A 130 37.61 37.43 -26.35
C ALA A 130 36.82 37.21 -25.05
N PHE A 131 36.68 38.23 -24.21
CA PHE A 131 35.95 38.14 -22.94
C PHE A 131 34.48 37.73 -23.13
N ALA A 132 33.78 38.37 -24.07
CA ALA A 132 32.38 38.06 -24.37
C ALA A 132 32.20 36.65 -24.96
N THR A 133 33.19 36.14 -25.70
CA THR A 133 33.16 34.79 -26.29
C THR A 133 33.37 33.73 -25.22
N VAL A 134 34.30 33.97 -24.28
CA VAL A 134 34.59 33.05 -23.18
C VAL A 134 33.41 32.92 -22.21
N ILE A 135 32.77 34.04 -21.83
CA ILE A 135 31.57 34.00 -20.98
C ILE A 135 30.45 33.18 -21.63
N ARG A 136 30.21 33.39 -22.94
CA ARG A 136 29.18 32.65 -23.67
C ARG A 136 29.51 31.16 -23.77
N ALA A 137 30.76 30.81 -24.03
CA ALA A 137 31.21 29.42 -24.08
C ALA A 137 31.06 28.72 -22.72
N MET A 138 31.49 29.38 -21.64
CA MET A 138 31.38 28.83 -20.28
C MET A 138 29.94 28.68 -19.80
N GLY A 139 29.10 29.67 -20.09
CA GLY A 139 27.66 29.59 -19.81
C GLY A 139 27.00 28.42 -20.55
N LEU A 140 27.35 28.23 -21.83
CA LEU A 140 26.82 27.13 -22.64
C LEU A 140 27.28 25.75 -22.11
N VAL A 141 28.55 25.62 -21.73
CA VAL A 141 29.09 24.38 -21.14
C VAL A 141 28.40 24.05 -19.82
N GLY A 142 28.25 25.03 -18.91
CA GLY A 142 27.58 24.82 -17.63
C GLY A 142 26.11 24.44 -17.75
N ILE A 143 25.39 25.09 -18.67
CA ILE A 143 23.98 24.77 -18.97
C ILE A 143 23.85 23.35 -19.52
N CYS A 144 24.68 22.98 -20.51
CA CYS A 144 24.67 21.61 -21.07
C CYS A 144 25.00 20.57 -20.00
N MET A 145 25.97 20.85 -19.14
CA MET A 145 26.40 19.95 -18.07
C MET A 145 25.29 19.70 -17.03
N TYR A 146 24.40 20.66 -16.78
CA TYR A 146 23.24 20.48 -15.91
C TYR A 146 22.06 19.80 -16.63
N ILE A 147 21.73 20.25 -17.85
CA ILE A 147 20.54 19.79 -18.58
C ILE A 147 20.65 18.32 -18.99
N ILE A 148 21.80 17.85 -19.46
CA ILE A 148 21.98 16.46 -19.94
C ILE A 148 21.66 15.42 -18.85
N PRO A 149 22.28 15.46 -17.64
CA PRO A 149 21.98 14.49 -16.59
C PRO A 149 20.58 14.65 -16.01
N VAL A 150 20.06 15.87 -15.87
CA VAL A 150 18.69 16.10 -15.39
C VAL A 150 17.65 15.57 -16.39
N SER A 151 17.89 15.78 -17.68
CA SER A 151 17.07 15.23 -18.76
C SER A 151 17.06 13.71 -18.72
N TYR A 152 18.24 13.06 -18.61
CA TYR A 152 18.32 11.61 -18.49
C TYR A 152 17.52 11.05 -17.29
N LEU A 153 17.61 11.71 -16.14
CA LEU A 153 16.84 11.33 -14.94
C LEU A 153 15.32 11.52 -15.14
N TYR A 154 14.91 12.63 -15.76
CA TYR A 154 13.50 12.93 -16.02
C TYR A 154 12.89 11.97 -17.06
N TYR A 155 13.59 11.71 -18.17
CA TYR A 155 13.15 10.75 -19.19
C TYR A 155 13.08 9.32 -18.65
N GLY A 156 14.03 8.90 -17.80
CA GLY A 156 14.01 7.60 -17.14
C GLY A 156 12.78 7.42 -16.23
N PHE A 157 12.43 8.46 -15.47
CA PHE A 157 11.24 8.47 -14.62
C PHE A 157 9.92 8.38 -15.42
N PHE A 158 9.81 9.14 -16.52
CA PHE A 158 8.63 9.12 -17.39
C PHE A 158 8.45 7.77 -18.11
N ARG A 159 9.54 7.11 -18.52
CA ARG A 159 9.46 5.79 -19.17
C ARG A 159 8.94 4.72 -18.22
N THR A 160 9.41 4.69 -16.97
CA THR A 160 8.96 3.71 -15.97
C THR A 160 7.49 3.94 -15.55
N SER A 161 7.09 5.20 -15.36
CA SER A 161 5.70 5.51 -14.99
C SER A 161 4.70 5.19 -16.09
N LYS A 162 5.06 5.41 -17.37
CA LYS A 162 4.14 5.12 -18.49
C LYS A 162 3.79 3.64 -18.58
N ASN A 163 4.73 2.75 -18.29
CA ASN A 163 4.50 1.31 -18.29
C ASN A 163 3.62 0.87 -17.11
N ARG A 164 3.89 1.36 -15.90
CA ARG A 164 3.08 1.01 -14.71
C ARG A 164 1.66 1.56 -14.78
N VAL A 165 1.44 2.74 -15.35
CA VAL A 165 0.09 3.29 -15.56
C VAL A 165 -0.68 2.46 -16.57
N LYS A 166 -0.06 2.05 -17.68
CA LYS A 166 -0.68 1.13 -18.65
C LYS A 166 -1.06 -0.21 -18.01
N GLU A 167 -0.16 -0.77 -17.18
CA GLU A 167 -0.39 -2.02 -16.47
C GLU A 167 -1.54 -1.92 -15.46
N VAL A 168 -1.59 -0.87 -14.63
CA VAL A 168 -2.68 -0.65 -13.66
C VAL A 168 -4.03 -0.43 -14.36
N VAL A 169 -4.05 0.35 -15.45
CA VAL A 169 -5.28 0.57 -16.23
C VAL A 169 -5.75 -0.72 -16.90
N ALA A 170 -4.82 -1.54 -17.43
CA ALA A 170 -5.16 -2.83 -18.00
C ALA A 170 -5.74 -3.78 -16.93
N LEU A 171 -5.12 -3.87 -15.76
CA LEU A 171 -5.62 -4.67 -14.64
C LEU A 171 -6.97 -4.17 -14.11
N GLN A 172 -7.19 -2.86 -14.07
CA GLN A 172 -8.48 -2.27 -13.66
C GLN A 172 -9.60 -2.60 -14.65
N ASN A 173 -9.32 -2.52 -15.96
CA ASN A 173 -10.28 -2.89 -17.00
C ASN A 173 -10.59 -4.40 -16.93
N LEU A 174 -9.58 -5.23 -16.66
CA LEU A 174 -9.73 -6.67 -16.46
C LEU A 174 -10.67 -6.99 -15.28
N VAL A 175 -10.46 -6.34 -14.14
CA VAL A 175 -11.31 -6.53 -12.94
C VAL A 175 -12.74 -6.01 -13.17
N HIS A 176 -12.93 -4.99 -14.02
CA HIS A 176 -14.25 -4.48 -14.36
C HIS A 176 -15.05 -5.48 -15.22
N ASP A 177 -14.38 -6.19 -16.13
CA ASP A 177 -15.01 -7.13 -17.05
C ASP A 177 -15.00 -8.58 -16.50
N MET A 178 -14.82 -8.75 -15.19
CA MET A 178 -14.61 -10.05 -14.52
C MET A 178 -15.75 -11.06 -14.72
N ASP A 179 -17.01 -10.63 -14.71
CA ASP A 179 -18.17 -11.51 -14.97
C ASP A 179 -18.25 -11.94 -16.46
N VAL A 180 -17.77 -11.09 -17.36
CA VAL A 180 -17.73 -11.37 -18.80
C VAL A 180 -16.57 -12.30 -19.14
N ILE A 181 -15.40 -12.05 -18.56
CA ILE A 181 -14.22 -12.92 -18.68
C ILE A 181 -14.55 -14.30 -18.15
N GLU A 182 -15.18 -14.41 -16.98
CA GLU A 182 -15.59 -15.69 -16.41
C GLU A 182 -16.54 -16.46 -17.35
N LYS A 183 -17.59 -15.81 -17.85
CA LYS A 183 -18.56 -16.43 -18.77
C LYS A 183 -17.94 -16.83 -20.11
N THR A 184 -17.10 -15.98 -20.70
CA THR A 184 -16.41 -16.28 -21.96
C THR A 184 -15.41 -17.42 -21.78
N PHE A 185 -14.66 -17.41 -20.68
CA PHE A 185 -13.68 -18.43 -20.35
C PHE A 185 -14.33 -19.78 -20.03
N TYR A 186 -15.44 -19.84 -19.28
CA TYR A 186 -16.19 -21.08 -19.07
C TYR A 186 -16.79 -21.64 -20.37
N LYS A 187 -17.31 -20.77 -21.23
CA LYS A 187 -17.84 -21.16 -22.54
C LYS A 187 -16.74 -21.74 -23.43
N MET A 188 -15.52 -21.22 -23.35
CA MET A 188 -14.36 -21.65 -24.13
C MET A 188 -13.62 -22.85 -23.54
N ALA A 189 -13.48 -22.94 -22.21
CA ALA A 189 -12.85 -24.06 -21.51
C ALA A 189 -13.60 -25.39 -21.70
N SER A 190 -14.89 -25.34 -22.06
CA SER A 190 -15.65 -26.51 -22.50
C SER A 190 -15.15 -27.14 -23.81
N LYS A 191 -14.27 -26.46 -24.56
CA LYS A 191 -13.73 -26.89 -25.87
C LYS A 191 -12.23 -27.23 -25.89
N GLY A 192 -11.47 -26.99 -24.81
CA GLY A 192 -10.02 -27.26 -24.73
C GLY A 192 -9.15 -26.00 -24.61
N GLU A 193 -7.84 -26.15 -24.87
CA GLU A 193 -6.81 -25.09 -24.81
C GLU A 193 -7.20 -23.84 -25.61
N ILE A 194 -7.10 -22.65 -24.99
CA ILE A 194 -7.62 -21.39 -25.54
C ILE A 194 -6.45 -20.54 -26.05
N SER A 195 -6.43 -20.27 -27.35
CA SER A 195 -5.42 -19.40 -27.97
C SER A 195 -5.75 -17.91 -27.79
N LYS A 196 -4.72 -17.06 -27.63
CA LYS A 196 -4.80 -15.59 -27.46
C LYS A 196 -5.80 -14.89 -28.41
N ARG A 197 -5.87 -15.31 -29.67
CA ARG A 197 -6.78 -14.72 -30.69
C ARG A 197 -8.24 -15.10 -30.49
N GLU A 198 -8.49 -16.32 -30.05
CA GLU A 198 -9.84 -16.80 -29.78
C GLU A 198 -10.40 -16.10 -28.55
N PHE A 199 -9.57 -15.95 -27.51
CA PHE A 199 -9.92 -15.18 -26.32
C PHE A 199 -10.19 -13.70 -26.64
N GLN A 200 -9.37 -13.06 -27.48
CA GLN A 200 -9.61 -11.68 -27.94
C GLN A 200 -10.96 -11.53 -28.64
N THR A 201 -11.29 -12.45 -29.56
CA THR A 201 -12.55 -12.40 -30.31
C THR A 201 -13.76 -12.60 -29.38
N ALA A 202 -13.67 -13.54 -28.43
CA ALA A 202 -14.73 -13.78 -27.45
C ALA A 202 -14.93 -12.61 -26.48
N MET A 203 -13.84 -11.96 -26.09
CA MET A 203 -13.90 -10.77 -25.26
C MET A 203 -14.50 -9.56 -25.99
N GLU A 204 -14.16 -9.34 -27.27
CA GLU A 204 -14.76 -8.28 -28.09
C GLU A 204 -16.26 -8.52 -28.32
N GLU A 205 -16.67 -9.78 -28.52
CA GLU A 205 -18.08 -10.17 -28.69
C GLU A 205 -18.89 -9.93 -27.42
N ALA A 206 -18.30 -10.18 -26.25
CA ALA A 206 -19.03 -10.14 -24.98
C ALA A 206 -19.00 -8.76 -24.28
N THR A 207 -17.96 -7.95 -24.50
CA THR A 207 -17.86 -6.58 -23.95
C THR A 207 -18.37 -5.51 -24.93
N GLY A 208 -18.50 -5.83 -26.22
CA GLY A 208 -18.90 -4.88 -27.26
C GLY A 208 -17.88 -3.76 -27.52
N ARG A 209 -16.67 -3.87 -26.94
CA ARG A 209 -15.55 -2.94 -27.11
C ARG A 209 -14.40 -3.66 -27.78
N ARG A 210 -13.72 -3.01 -28.73
CA ARG A 210 -12.45 -3.51 -29.25
C ARG A 210 -11.37 -3.41 -28.20
N ILE A 211 -10.74 -4.53 -27.90
CA ILE A 211 -9.59 -4.60 -26.99
C ILE A 211 -8.35 -4.39 -27.83
N SER A 212 -7.55 -3.38 -27.47
CA SER A 212 -6.31 -3.09 -28.20
C SER A 212 -5.33 -4.26 -28.04
N ASP A 213 -4.49 -4.53 -29.05
CA ASP A 213 -3.50 -5.62 -29.00
C ASP A 213 -2.56 -5.49 -27.78
N ASP A 214 -2.19 -4.25 -27.41
CA ASP A 214 -1.48 -3.89 -26.17
C ASP A 214 -2.22 -4.34 -24.89
N GLU A 215 -3.55 -4.19 -24.83
CA GLU A 215 -4.38 -4.57 -23.68
C GLU A 215 -4.48 -6.10 -23.58
N MET A 216 -4.65 -6.78 -24.73
CA MET A 216 -4.69 -8.24 -24.80
C MET A 216 -3.36 -8.89 -24.42
N GLU A 217 -2.22 -8.30 -24.81
CA GLU A 217 -0.90 -8.79 -24.41
C GLU A 217 -0.67 -8.67 -22.90
N LEU A 218 -1.14 -7.60 -22.27
CA LEU A 218 -1.07 -7.42 -20.82
C LEU A 218 -1.97 -8.43 -20.08
N ILE A 219 -3.17 -8.71 -20.62
CA ILE A 219 -4.09 -9.71 -20.06
C ILE A 219 -3.48 -11.11 -20.19
N CYS A 220 -2.95 -11.48 -21.36
CA CYS A 220 -2.26 -12.75 -21.55
C CYS A 220 -1.07 -12.88 -20.60
N LYS A 221 -0.20 -11.87 -20.51
CA LYS A 221 0.95 -11.90 -19.59
C LYS A 221 0.55 -11.99 -18.12
N ALA A 222 -0.63 -11.50 -17.75
CA ALA A 222 -1.14 -11.68 -16.40
C ALA A 222 -1.59 -13.12 -16.14
N PHE A 223 -2.21 -13.79 -17.12
CA PHE A 223 -2.81 -15.13 -16.97
C PHE A 223 -1.93 -16.30 -17.44
N ASP A 224 -0.88 -16.00 -18.20
CA ASP A 224 0.14 -16.93 -18.68
C ASP A 224 1.32 -16.91 -17.70
N ASN A 225 1.46 -17.98 -16.92
CA ASN A 225 2.45 -18.09 -15.85
C ASN A 225 3.66 -18.95 -16.26
N ASP A 226 3.55 -19.69 -17.36
CA ASP A 226 4.57 -20.58 -17.91
C ASP A 226 5.18 -20.07 -19.23
N GLY A 227 4.66 -18.96 -19.77
CA GLY A 227 5.15 -18.31 -20.97
C GLY A 227 4.85 -19.09 -22.24
N ASP A 228 3.76 -19.87 -22.24
CA ASP A 228 3.36 -20.76 -23.33
C ASP A 228 2.34 -20.11 -24.31
N ASP A 229 2.03 -18.82 -24.13
CA ASP A 229 0.99 -18.08 -24.84
C ASP A 229 -0.42 -18.68 -24.67
N GLN A 230 -0.62 -19.56 -23.69
CA GLN A 230 -1.91 -20.16 -23.34
C GLN A 230 -2.44 -19.60 -22.02
N LEU A 231 -3.77 -19.44 -21.96
CA LEU A 231 -4.45 -18.90 -20.79
C LEU A 231 -4.88 -20.06 -19.88
N GLN A 232 -4.28 -20.15 -18.68
CA GLN A 232 -4.56 -21.25 -17.75
C GLN A 232 -5.60 -20.86 -16.67
N LEU A 233 -6.61 -21.72 -16.47
CA LEU A 233 -7.72 -21.51 -15.53
C LEU A 233 -7.27 -21.46 -14.06
N GLU A 234 -6.20 -22.18 -13.72
CA GLU A 234 -5.65 -22.18 -12.36
C GLU A 234 -5.01 -20.84 -11.98
N THR A 235 -4.46 -20.12 -12.96
CA THR A 235 -3.84 -18.80 -12.77
C THR A 235 -4.89 -17.72 -12.52
N TYR A 236 -6.05 -17.81 -13.17
CA TYR A 236 -7.20 -16.92 -12.94
C TYR A 236 -7.64 -16.93 -11.47
N ARG A 237 -7.79 -18.12 -10.88
CA ARG A 237 -8.17 -18.29 -9.47
C ARG A 237 -7.14 -17.64 -8.53
N ARG A 238 -5.84 -17.82 -8.82
CA ARG A 238 -4.75 -17.28 -8.00
C ARG A 238 -4.70 -15.75 -8.02
N ILE A 239 -4.93 -15.13 -9.18
CA ILE A 239 -4.93 -13.67 -9.34
C ILE A 239 -6.16 -13.05 -8.66
N ILE A 240 -7.32 -13.70 -8.76
CA ILE A 240 -8.54 -13.24 -8.09
C ILE A 240 -8.42 -13.34 -6.58
N GLU A 241 -7.92 -14.45 -6.05
CA GLU A 241 -7.67 -14.59 -4.61
C GLU A 241 -6.70 -13.51 -4.11
N HIS A 242 -5.68 -13.17 -4.90
CA HIS A 242 -4.73 -12.10 -4.56
C HIS A 242 -5.31 -10.68 -4.69
N ALA A 243 -6.13 -10.41 -5.72
CA ALA A 243 -6.76 -9.11 -5.94
C ALA A 243 -7.87 -8.80 -4.92
N ILE A 244 -8.67 -9.81 -4.55
CA ILE A 244 -9.67 -9.70 -3.48
C ILE A 244 -8.99 -9.50 -2.12
N SER A 245 -7.89 -10.24 -1.86
CA SER A 245 -7.06 -10.07 -0.65
C SER A 245 -6.44 -8.67 -0.55
N SER A 246 -5.93 -8.14 -1.67
CA SER A 246 -5.35 -6.78 -1.71
C SER A 246 -6.38 -5.67 -1.52
N LYS A 247 -7.62 -5.84 -2.02
CA LYS A 247 -8.71 -4.87 -1.81
C LYS A 247 -9.20 -4.84 -0.35
N LYS A 248 -9.08 -5.96 0.36
CA LYS A 248 -9.41 -6.08 1.79
C LYS A 248 -8.36 -5.46 2.73
N LYS A 249 -7.17 -5.14 2.22
CA LYS A 249 -6.09 -4.43 2.93
C LYS A 249 -6.10 -2.91 2.75
N ASN A 250 -6.92 -2.39 1.83
CA ASN A 250 -6.98 -0.96 1.47
C ASN A 250 -8.34 -0.31 1.83
N VAL A 251 -9.13 -0.96 2.68
CA VAL A 251 -10.35 -0.41 3.33
C VAL A 251 -10.20 -0.63 4.82
#